data_AF-A0A699ZN93-F1
#
_entry.id   AF-A0A699ZN93-F1
#
_cell.length_a   1.000
_cell.length_b   1.000
_cell.length_c   1.000
_cell.angle_alpha   90.00
_cell.angle_beta   90.00
_cell.angle_gamma   90.00
#
_symmetry.space_group_name_H-M   'P 1'
#
loop_
_entity.id
_entity.type
_entity.pdbx_description
1 polymer ?
#
loop_
_entity_poly.entity_id
_entity_poly.type
_entity_poly.pdbx_seq_one_letter_code
_entity_poly.pdbx_strand_id
1 'polypeptide(L)' 'GKVMNRAARVCSRCLPGQVLATGLVWEYSAQQGGLQAAGVRGDALGPAEMKGVPGLIELVHCYLGPPDCPAR' A
#
# COMPACT_ATOMS: atom_id res chain seq x y z
N GLY A 1 17.01 10.20 -4.83
CA GLY A 1 15.98 11.07 -4.20
C GLY A 1 15.24 10.32 -3.10
N LYS A 2 14.78 11.02 -2.04
CA LYS A 2 14.18 10.40 -0.83
C LYS A 2 12.98 9.47 -1.11
N VAL A 3 12.17 9.77 -2.13
CA VAL A 3 10.98 8.99 -2.52
C VAL A 3 11.35 7.60 -3.05
N MET A 4 12.38 7.50 -3.90
CA MET A 4 12.83 6.24 -4.48
C MET A 4 13.38 5.28 -3.42
N ASN A 5 14.06 5.79 -2.39
CA ASN A 5 14.54 4.99 -1.25
C ASN A 5 13.35 4.44 -0.43
N ARG A 6 12.31 5.26 -0.21
CA ARG A 6 11.10 4.83 0.51
C ARG A 6 10.35 3.72 -0.25
N ALA A 7 10.16 3.86 -1.56
CA ALA A 7 9.52 2.83 -2.39
C ALA A 7 10.32 1.52 -2.38
N ALA A 8 11.65 1.58 -2.54
CA ALA A 8 12.50 0.39 -2.50
C ALA A 8 12.40 -0.37 -1.17
N ARG A 9 12.21 0.34 -0.04
CA ARG A 9 12.05 -0.31 1.28
C ARG A 9 10.67 -0.91 1.49
N VAL A 10 9.62 -0.28 0.96
CA VAL A 10 8.30 -0.92 0.91
C VAL A 10 8.38 -2.22 0.11
N CYS A 11 9.01 -2.19 -1.08
CA CYS A 11 9.22 -3.38 -1.90
C CYS A 11 10.04 -4.47 -1.18
N SER A 12 11.01 -4.09 -0.33
CA SER A 12 11.80 -5.07 0.43
C SER A 12 11.00 -5.87 1.47
N ARG A 13 9.76 -5.44 1.79
CA ARG A 13 8.81 -6.17 2.63
C ARG A 13 7.74 -6.93 1.85
N CYS A 14 7.62 -6.70 0.53
CA CYS A 14 6.68 -7.45 -0.28
C CYS A 14 7.09 -8.93 -0.31
N LEU A 15 6.13 -9.83 -0.10
CA LEU A 15 6.29 -11.19 -0.57
C LEU A 15 6.22 -11.22 -2.10
N PRO A 16 6.79 -12.23 -2.77
CA PRO A 16 6.67 -12.38 -4.21
C PRO A 16 5.21 -12.33 -4.67
N GLY A 17 4.93 -11.47 -5.64
CA GLY A 17 3.58 -11.26 -6.19
C GLY A 17 2.71 -10.25 -5.43
N GLN A 18 3.16 -9.68 -4.31
CA GLN A 18 2.41 -8.66 -3.59
C GLN A 18 2.69 -7.25 -4.12
N VAL A 19 1.63 -6.45 -4.20
CA VAL A 19 1.73 -5.01 -4.43
C VAL A 19 1.43 -4.31 -3.11
N LEU A 20 2.40 -3.55 -2.60
CA LEU A 20 2.23 -2.77 -1.38
C LEU A 20 2.18 -1.28 -1.69
N ALA A 21 1.24 -0.58 -1.04
CA ALA A 21 1.19 0.86 -0.97
C ALA A 21 1.43 1.32 0.48
N THR A 22 1.85 2.57 0.65
CA THR A 22 1.78 3.21 1.96
C THR A 22 0.35 3.67 2.23
N GLY A 23 -0.06 3.74 3.50
CA GLY A 23 -1.39 4.24 3.90
C GLY A 23 -1.70 5.63 3.31
N LEU A 24 -0.71 6.53 3.34
CA LEU A 24 -0.81 7.86 2.71
C LEU A 24 -1.15 7.81 1.20
N VAL A 25 -0.54 6.89 0.44
CA VAL A 25 -0.80 6.75 -1.00
C VAL A 25 -2.18 6.14 -1.22
N TRP A 26 -2.57 5.18 -0.39
CA TRP A 26 -3.90 4.56 -0.44
C TRP A 26 -5.03 5.57 -0.20
N GLU A 27 -4.90 6.38 0.87
CA GLU A 27 -5.85 7.44 1.21
C GLU A 27 -5.92 8.52 0.13
N TYR A 28 -4.77 8.98 -0.36
CA TYR A 28 -4.72 9.96 -1.43
C TYR A 28 -5.39 9.45 -2.70
N SER A 29 -5.19 8.16 -3.04
CA SER A 29 -5.83 7.55 -4.20
C SER A 29 -7.36 7.50 -4.09
N ALA A 30 -7.89 7.23 -2.88
CA ALA A 30 -9.33 7.22 -2.63
C ALA A 30 -9.96 8.59 -2.90
N GLN A 31 -9.29 9.67 -2.51
CA GLN A 31 -9.76 11.04 -2.73
C GLN A 31 -9.75 11.46 -4.20
N GLN A 32 -8.89 10.84 -5.02
CA GLN A 32 -8.78 11.12 -6.46
C GLN A 32 -9.64 10.18 -7.31
N GLY A 33 -10.45 9.31 -6.70
CA GLY A 33 -11.24 8.31 -7.43
C GLY A 33 -10.38 7.32 -8.23
N GLY A 34 -9.16 7.03 -7.77
CA GLY A 34 -8.16 6.32 -8.55
C GLY A 34 -8.27 4.80 -8.47
N LEU A 35 -7.66 4.21 -7.45
CA LEU A 35 -7.45 2.75 -7.37
C LEU A 35 -8.74 2.01 -7.05
N GLN A 36 -9.53 2.52 -6.10
CA GLN A 36 -10.76 1.88 -5.65
C GLN A 36 -11.84 1.90 -6.74
N ALA A 37 -11.93 2.99 -7.52
CA ALA A 37 -12.85 3.06 -8.65
C ALA A 37 -12.45 2.11 -9.80
N ALA A 38 -11.16 1.79 -9.92
CA ALA A 38 -10.63 0.79 -10.84
C ALA A 38 -10.76 -0.66 -10.33
N GLY A 39 -11.42 -0.89 -9.18
CA GLY A 39 -11.62 -2.22 -8.60
C GLY A 39 -10.44 -2.74 -7.76
N VAL A 40 -9.47 -1.89 -7.43
CA VAL A 40 -8.37 -2.25 -6.52
C VAL A 40 -8.87 -2.21 -5.08
N ARG A 41 -8.63 -3.28 -4.35
CA ARG A 41 -8.88 -3.43 -2.91
C ARG A 41 -7.57 -3.30 -2.13
N GLY A 42 -7.70 -3.03 -0.83
CA GLY A 42 -6.56 -2.78 0.05
C GLY A 42 -6.81 -3.38 1.43
N ASP A 43 -5.95 -4.30 1.85
CA ASP A 43 -5.94 -4.82 3.23
C ASP A 43 -4.87 -4.08 4.04
N ALA A 44 -5.27 -3.48 5.17
CA ALA A 44 -4.32 -2.81 6.06
C ALA A 44 -3.44 -3.86 6.76
N LEU A 45 -2.12 -3.77 6.53
CA LEU A 45 -1.13 -4.63 7.20
C LEU A 45 -0.61 -4.02 8.51
N GLY A 46 -0.93 -2.75 8.75
CA GLY A 46 -0.52 -1.98 9.92
C GLY A 46 0.83 -1.27 9.77
N PRO A 47 1.28 -0.61 10.85
CA PRO A 47 2.50 0.18 10.86
C PRO A 47 3.74 -0.71 10.82
N ALA A 48 4.73 -0.32 10.03
CA ALA A 48 6.01 -1.00 9.97
C ALA A 48 7.21 -0.03 9.94
N GLU A 49 8.25 -0.33 10.72
CA GLU A 49 9.50 0.44 10.73
C GLU A 49 10.33 0.13 9.49
N MET A 50 10.76 1.12 8.72
CA MET A 50 11.59 0.88 7.53
C MET A 50 12.98 1.47 7.72
N LYS A 51 14.02 0.64 7.55
CA LYS A 51 15.42 1.09 7.68
C LYS A 51 15.70 2.30 6.77
N GLY A 52 16.03 3.44 7.38
CA GLY A 52 16.33 4.69 6.68
C GLY A 52 15.10 5.57 6.37
N VAL A 53 13.92 5.19 6.84
CA VAL A 53 12.71 6.02 6.84
C VAL A 53 12.35 6.29 8.30
N PRO A 54 12.31 7.55 8.75
CA PRO A 54 11.95 7.86 10.13
C PRO A 54 10.47 7.56 10.38
N GLY A 55 10.19 6.95 11.52
CA GLY A 55 8.84 6.64 12.00
C GLY A 55 8.23 5.36 11.44
N LEU A 56 7.03 5.06 11.93
CA LEU A 56 6.21 3.95 11.49
C LEU A 56 5.44 4.33 10.22
N ILE A 57 5.46 3.46 9.22
CA ILE A 57 4.72 3.65 7.99
C ILE A 57 3.63 2.59 7.90
N GLU A 58 2.38 3.04 7.82
CA GLU A 58 1.24 2.17 7.49
C GLU A 58 1.43 1.55 6.10
N LEU A 59 1.23 0.24 6.02
CA LEU A 59 1.29 -0.52 4.78
C LEU A 59 -0.10 -1.07 4.42
N VAL A 60 -0.40 -1.05 3.13
CA VAL A 60 -1.63 -1.60 2.55
C VAL A 60 -1.25 -2.59 1.47
N HIS A 61 -1.78 -3.80 1.55
CA HIS A 61 -1.66 -4.79 0.49
C HIS A 61 -2.75 -4.56 -0.56
N CYS A 62 -2.33 -4.18 -1.77
CA CYS A 62 -3.21 -3.86 -2.87
C CYS A 62 -3.39 -5.07 -3.79
N TYR A 63 -4.63 -5.38 -4.15
CA TYR A 63 -4.95 -6.46 -5.08
C TYR A 63 -6.21 -6.15 -5.87
N LEU A 64 -6.37 -6.80 -7.02
CA LEU A 64 -7.64 -6.78 -7.75
C LEU A 64 -8.62 -7.70 -7.03
N GLY A 65 -9.72 -7.14 -6.55
CA GLY A 65 -10.82 -7.91 -5.99
C GLY A 65 -12.05 -7.79 -6.89
N PRO A 66 -12.93 -8.81 -6.96
CA PRO A 66 -14.26 -8.62 -7.53
C PRO A 66 -15.00 -7.52 -6.72
N PRO A 67 -15.95 -6.81 -7.34
CA PRO A 67 -16.60 -5.64 -6.74
C PRO A 67 -17.30 -5.92 -5.39
N ASP A 68 -17.53 -7.17 -5.01
CA ASP A 68 -18.38 -7.50 -3.85
C ASP A 68 -17.78 -8.49 -2.82
N CYS A 69 -16.47 -8.79 -2.85
CA CYS A 69 -15.89 -9.67 -1.84
C CYS A 69 -15.37 -8.86 -0.63
N PRO A 70 -15.90 -9.06 0.59
CA PRO A 70 -15.36 -8.41 1.78
C PRO A 70 -13.94 -8.90 2.06
N ALA A 71 -13.08 -8.00 2.53
CA ALA A 71 -11.73 -8.32 3.00
C ALA A 71 -11.80 -9.42 4.07
N ARG A 72 -11.00 -10.47 3.91
CA ARG A 72 -10.94 -11.64 4.79
C ARG A 72 -9.98 -11.43 5.95
#